data_AF-A0A7S1UV01-F1
#
_entry.id   AF-A0A7S1UV01-F1
#
_cell.length_a   1.000
_cell.length_b   1.000
_cell.length_c   1.000
_cell.angle_alpha   90.00
_cell.angle_beta   90.00
_cell.angle_gamma   90.00
#
_symmetry.space_group_name_H-M   'P 1'
#
loop_
_entity.id
_entity.type
_entity.pdbx_description
1 polymer ?
#
loop_
_entity_poly.entity_id
_entity_poly.type
_entity_poly.pdbx_seq_one_letter_code
_entity_poly.pdbx_strand_id
1 'polypeptide(L)'
;LSDDAVRPRLIMIDDVEGLLVENLTLINSPYWTLTFFARNAEVRHTNVFVDRAYQSRALTVTSETDEAESHQRRLTRVGNSILNYLPDWVGRSIRQPQDLNTDGIDPIGENIWIHDCVVQNADDSVGVKPPQQGRLATIQGQNVPCTRNVTVSNMVLTGFGASVGSVGPHENVLCVENVTFRNISMPGTGKGIHIKSNQPHNNCQNESSYVSNILYEDFVIHRPFWWAIWIGPQQQHEPGTKFDQNCPLAYGVPGFG
;
A
#
# COMPACT_ATOMS: atom_id res chain seq x y z
N LEU A 1 20.76 -1.76 3.14
CA LEU A 1 19.81 -1.89 2.01
C LEU A 1 18.44 -1.69 2.63
N SER A 2 17.67 -0.67 2.22
CA SER A 2 16.29 -0.54 2.70
C SER A 2 15.49 -1.77 2.27
N ASP A 3 14.46 -2.14 3.03
CA ASP A 3 13.61 -3.31 2.76
C ASP A 3 13.01 -3.34 1.33
N ASP A 4 12.96 -2.18 0.66
CA ASP A 4 12.58 -2.01 -0.76
C ASP A 4 13.51 -2.75 -1.75
N ALA A 5 14.74 -3.07 -1.36
CA ALA A 5 15.76 -3.61 -2.27
C ALA A 5 15.69 -5.15 -2.47
N VAL A 6 14.82 -5.87 -1.76
CA VAL A 6 14.87 -7.34 -1.69
C VAL A 6 13.67 -8.04 -2.34
N ARG A 7 12.54 -7.34 -2.58
CA ARG A 7 11.31 -7.95 -3.11
C ARG A 7 10.73 -7.16 -4.28
N PRO A 8 10.52 -7.78 -5.46
CA PRO A 8 9.98 -7.06 -6.62
C PRO A 8 8.50 -6.72 -6.41
N ARG A 9 8.05 -5.64 -7.06
CA ARG A 9 6.60 -5.40 -7.26
C ARG A 9 6.07 -6.41 -8.28
N LEU A 10 4.82 -6.84 -8.15
CA LEU A 10 4.25 -7.79 -9.12
C LEU A 10 4.05 -7.13 -10.50
N ILE A 11 3.48 -5.93 -10.52
CA ILE A 11 3.32 -5.10 -11.72
C ILE A 11 3.76 -3.67 -11.37
N MET A 12 4.70 -3.16 -12.16
CA MET A 12 5.14 -1.76 -12.14
C MET A 12 5.00 -1.22 -13.55
N ILE A 13 4.19 -0.17 -13.71
CA ILE A 13 3.98 0.53 -14.98
C ILE A 13 4.44 1.96 -14.78
N ASP A 14 5.33 2.46 -15.64
CA ASP A 14 5.90 3.80 -15.50
C ASP A 14 5.80 4.59 -16.79
N ASP A 15 5.66 5.90 -16.68
CA ASP A 15 5.64 6.86 -17.80
C ASP A 15 4.61 6.52 -18.91
N VAL A 16 3.33 6.35 -18.54
CA VAL A 16 2.26 5.96 -19.48
C VAL A 16 1.16 7.00 -19.62
N GLU A 17 0.66 7.18 -20.85
CA GLU A 17 -0.60 7.87 -21.11
C GLU A 17 -1.57 6.91 -21.82
N GLY A 18 -2.83 6.87 -21.37
CA GLY A 18 -3.85 5.98 -21.94
C GLY A 18 -3.72 4.53 -21.47
N LEU A 19 -3.57 4.32 -20.16
CA LEU A 19 -3.42 2.98 -19.57
C LEU A 19 -4.78 2.30 -19.36
N LEU A 20 -4.92 1.06 -19.81
CA LEU A 20 -6.03 0.17 -19.42
C LEU A 20 -5.48 -1.12 -18.82
N VAL A 21 -5.88 -1.41 -17.59
CA VAL A 21 -5.66 -2.71 -16.93
C VAL A 21 -7.01 -3.35 -16.69
N GLU A 22 -7.29 -4.48 -17.36
CA GLU A 22 -8.58 -5.14 -17.22
C GLU A 22 -8.50 -6.67 -17.20
N ASN A 23 -9.47 -7.27 -16.51
CA ASN A 23 -9.71 -8.72 -16.50
C ASN A 23 -8.52 -9.56 -16.00
N LEU A 24 -7.80 -9.07 -14.99
CA LEU A 24 -6.68 -9.77 -14.38
C LEU A 24 -7.02 -10.29 -12.98
N THR A 25 -6.38 -11.38 -12.58
CA THR A 25 -6.36 -11.85 -11.18
C THR A 25 -4.91 -12.02 -10.73
N LEU A 26 -4.50 -11.17 -9.80
CA LEU A 26 -3.14 -11.03 -9.30
C LEU A 26 -3.03 -11.73 -7.94
N ILE A 27 -2.20 -12.77 -7.85
CA ILE A 27 -2.14 -13.64 -6.68
C ILE A 27 -0.74 -13.62 -6.06
N ASN A 28 -0.68 -13.40 -4.74
CA ASN A 28 0.51 -13.52 -3.91
C ASN A 28 1.70 -12.65 -4.39
N SER A 29 1.44 -11.37 -4.62
CA SER A 29 2.49 -10.39 -4.94
C SER A 29 3.56 -10.37 -3.84
N PRO A 30 4.86 -10.54 -4.16
CA PRO A 30 5.91 -10.57 -3.14
C PRO A 30 6.15 -9.21 -2.43
N TYR A 31 5.60 -8.12 -2.96
CA TYR A 31 5.59 -6.76 -2.40
C TYR A 31 4.32 -6.03 -2.88
N TRP A 32 4.38 -4.74 -3.20
CA TRP A 32 3.26 -4.01 -3.84
C TRP A 32 2.80 -4.69 -5.13
N THR A 33 1.50 -4.74 -5.33
CA THR A 33 0.88 -5.57 -6.36
C THR A 33 0.79 -4.85 -7.70
N LEU A 34 0.02 -3.76 -7.78
CA LEU A 34 -0.15 -2.96 -8.99
C LEU A 34 0.20 -1.51 -8.70
N THR A 35 1.42 -1.10 -9.04
CA THR A 35 1.84 0.30 -8.98
C THR A 35 1.93 0.85 -10.39
N PHE A 36 1.34 2.04 -10.62
CA PHE A 36 1.43 2.67 -11.93
C PHE A 36 1.55 4.19 -11.88
N PHE A 37 2.31 4.73 -12.83
CA PHE A 37 2.49 6.15 -13.07
C PHE A 37 1.85 6.48 -14.42
N ALA A 38 0.66 7.08 -14.40
CA ALA A 38 -0.09 7.27 -15.64
C ALA A 38 -0.98 8.51 -15.68
N ARG A 39 -1.21 8.98 -16.90
CA ARG A 39 -2.28 9.93 -17.24
C ARG A 39 -3.37 9.21 -18.02
N ASN A 40 -4.64 9.51 -17.75
CA ASN A 40 -5.79 8.91 -18.42
C ASN A 40 -5.74 7.37 -18.28
N ALA A 41 -5.89 6.90 -17.05
CA ALA A 41 -5.75 5.48 -16.71
C ALA A 41 -7.07 4.88 -16.18
N GLU A 42 -7.32 3.64 -16.56
CA GLU A 42 -8.46 2.85 -16.08
C GLU A 42 -7.98 1.48 -15.59
N VAL A 43 -8.39 1.11 -14.38
CA VAL A 43 -8.22 -0.24 -13.83
C VAL A 43 -9.61 -0.80 -13.54
N ARG A 44 -10.00 -1.86 -14.24
CA ARG A 44 -11.32 -2.47 -14.07
C ARG A 44 -11.28 -3.98 -14.00
N HIS A 45 -12.24 -4.59 -13.32
CA HIS A 45 -12.39 -6.06 -13.28
C HIS A 45 -11.09 -6.80 -12.93
N THR A 46 -10.28 -6.21 -12.05
CA THR A 46 -8.94 -6.69 -11.73
C THR A 46 -8.84 -6.99 -10.24
N ASN A 47 -8.62 -8.26 -9.90
CA ASN A 47 -8.63 -8.72 -8.51
C ASN A 47 -7.22 -8.93 -7.97
N VAL A 48 -7.02 -8.62 -6.69
CA VAL A 48 -5.79 -8.85 -5.94
C VAL A 48 -6.08 -9.80 -4.78
N PHE A 49 -5.33 -10.89 -4.68
CA PHE A 49 -5.43 -11.85 -3.58
C PHE A 49 -4.06 -12.17 -3.00
N VAL A 50 -3.91 -11.94 -1.69
CA VAL A 50 -2.72 -12.33 -0.93
C VAL A 50 -3.11 -13.33 0.15
N ASP A 51 -2.58 -14.53 0.04
CA ASP A 51 -2.55 -15.50 1.13
C ASP A 51 -1.37 -15.13 2.04
N ARG A 52 -1.71 -14.52 3.19
CA ARG A 52 -0.76 -14.12 4.22
C ARG A 52 0.09 -15.30 4.70
N ALA A 53 -0.53 -16.46 4.90
CA ALA A 53 0.17 -17.63 5.42
C ALA A 53 1.15 -18.18 4.38
N TYR A 54 0.78 -18.17 3.10
CA TYR A 54 1.69 -18.51 2.00
C TYR A 54 2.87 -17.54 1.94
N GLN A 55 2.60 -16.23 1.95
CA GLN A 55 3.65 -15.21 1.89
C GLN A 55 4.63 -15.26 3.06
N SER A 56 4.13 -15.35 4.30
CA SER A 56 5.01 -15.47 5.47
C SER A 56 5.91 -16.70 5.37
N ARG A 57 5.41 -17.84 4.85
CA ARG A 57 6.24 -19.05 4.65
C ARG A 57 7.26 -18.89 3.52
N ALA A 58 6.87 -18.26 2.41
CA ALA A 58 7.76 -18.05 1.27
C ALA A 58 8.93 -17.11 1.63
N LEU A 59 8.71 -16.15 2.51
CA LEU A 59 9.70 -15.16 2.92
C LEU A 59 10.64 -15.62 4.05
N THR A 60 10.34 -16.73 4.73
CA THR A 60 11.19 -17.31 5.80
C THR A 60 12.33 -18.20 5.28
N VAL A 61 12.58 -18.27 3.97
CA VAL A 61 13.64 -19.09 3.37
C VAL A 61 14.95 -18.29 3.32
N THR A 62 15.94 -18.66 4.14
CA THR A 62 17.12 -17.82 4.47
C THR A 62 18.48 -18.46 4.15
N SER A 63 18.63 -19.28 3.10
CA SER A 63 19.98 -19.76 2.71
C SER A 63 20.18 -19.89 1.19
N GLU A 64 21.38 -19.56 0.70
CA GLU A 64 21.75 -19.55 -0.73
C GLU A 64 21.59 -20.91 -1.43
N THR A 65 21.60 -22.03 -0.69
CA THR A 65 21.30 -23.35 -1.26
C THR A 65 19.80 -23.59 -1.50
N ASP A 66 18.91 -22.79 -0.89
CA ASP A 66 17.47 -22.83 -1.12
C ASP A 66 17.03 -22.04 -2.36
N GLU A 67 17.86 -21.19 -2.99
CA GLU A 67 17.44 -20.46 -4.20
C GLU A 67 17.25 -21.39 -5.42
N ALA A 68 18.15 -22.37 -5.58
CA ALA A 68 18.02 -23.41 -6.61
C ALA A 68 16.86 -24.37 -6.31
N GLU A 69 16.60 -24.67 -5.03
CA GLU A 69 15.44 -25.45 -4.62
C GLU A 69 14.13 -24.65 -4.64
N SER A 70 14.14 -23.32 -4.51
CA SER A 70 12.98 -22.42 -4.56
C SER A 70 12.30 -22.45 -5.93
N HIS A 71 13.08 -22.48 -7.01
CA HIS A 71 12.55 -22.61 -8.37
C HIS A 71 11.85 -23.97 -8.57
N GLN A 72 12.44 -25.06 -8.05
CA GLN A 72 11.87 -26.41 -8.12
C GLN A 72 10.67 -26.60 -7.15
N ARG A 73 10.71 -25.98 -5.96
CA ARG A 73 9.65 -26.00 -4.95
C ARG A 73 8.42 -25.20 -5.39
N ARG A 74 8.60 -24.10 -6.14
CA ARG A 74 7.53 -23.30 -6.74
C ARG A 74 6.68 -24.09 -7.75
N LEU A 75 7.22 -25.16 -8.32
CA LEU A 75 6.52 -26.03 -9.27
C LEU A 75 5.95 -27.33 -8.66
N THR A 76 6.28 -27.69 -7.42
CA THR A 76 6.05 -29.09 -6.96
C THR A 76 5.27 -29.29 -5.64
N ARG A 77 4.48 -28.34 -5.12
CA ARG A 77 3.57 -28.65 -3.98
C ARG A 77 2.24 -27.91 -4.08
N VAL A 78 1.17 -28.51 -4.63
CA VAL A 78 0.30 -29.50 -3.96
C VAL A 78 1.02 -30.48 -3.02
N GLY A 79 0.83 -30.33 -1.71
CA GLY A 79 0.96 -31.43 -0.75
C GLY A 79 2.11 -31.37 0.27
N ASN A 80 1.68 -31.27 1.54
CA ASN A 80 2.24 -31.79 2.80
C ASN A 80 3.43 -31.13 3.53
N SER A 81 3.06 -30.59 4.71
CA SER A 81 3.48 -30.93 6.08
C SER A 81 4.97 -31.12 6.39
N ILE A 82 5.54 -30.15 7.14
CA ILE A 82 6.79 -30.35 7.90
C ILE A 82 6.92 -29.48 9.18
N LEU A 83 5.85 -28.82 9.65
CA LEU A 83 5.92 -27.79 10.70
C LEU A 83 6.20 -28.28 12.15
N ASN A 84 6.55 -29.56 12.37
CA ASN A 84 6.67 -30.12 13.72
C ASN A 84 8.11 -30.34 14.24
N TYR A 85 9.14 -29.75 13.61
CA TYR A 85 10.55 -30.05 13.96
C TYR A 85 11.49 -28.84 14.16
N LEU A 86 11.00 -27.64 14.49
CA LEU A 86 11.89 -26.49 14.72
C LEU A 86 11.97 -26.07 16.22
N PRO A 87 13.19 -25.87 16.78
CA PRO A 87 13.38 -25.41 18.17
C PRO A 87 13.12 -23.92 18.38
N ASP A 88 12.74 -23.55 19.62
CA ASP A 88 12.18 -22.25 20.03
C ASP A 88 13.06 -20.99 19.80
N TRP A 89 14.35 -21.13 19.47
CA TRP A 89 15.27 -20.00 19.28
C TRP A 89 15.56 -19.67 17.80
N VAL A 90 14.96 -20.40 16.84
CA VAL A 90 14.94 -19.96 15.44
C VAL A 90 14.00 -18.75 15.38
N GLY A 91 14.60 -17.57 15.37
CA GLY A 91 13.96 -16.26 15.46
C GLY A 91 12.78 -16.12 14.49
N ARG A 92 11.58 -16.39 15.01
CA ARG A 92 10.32 -16.02 14.38
C ARG A 92 10.12 -14.52 14.55
N SER A 93 10.72 -13.72 13.67
CA SER A 93 10.06 -12.49 13.27
C SER A 93 8.90 -12.91 12.38
N ILE A 94 7.76 -13.30 12.99
CA ILE A 94 6.49 -13.30 12.27
C ILE A 94 6.29 -11.83 11.92
N ARG A 95 6.72 -11.44 10.72
CA ARG A 95 6.34 -10.17 10.11
C ARG A 95 4.84 -10.08 10.27
N GLN A 96 4.38 -9.06 10.99
CA GLN A 96 2.97 -8.82 11.10
C GLN A 96 2.43 -8.68 9.67
N PRO A 97 1.16 -9.01 9.38
CA PRO A 97 0.63 -8.91 8.03
C PRO A 97 0.95 -7.57 7.32
N GLN A 98 0.99 -6.46 8.06
CA GLN A 98 1.40 -5.13 7.60
C GLN A 98 2.89 -4.99 7.22
N ASP A 99 3.79 -5.81 7.77
CA ASP A 99 5.24 -5.77 7.48
C ASP A 99 5.58 -6.48 6.14
N LEU A 100 4.55 -7.01 5.46
CA LEU A 100 4.66 -7.63 4.15
C LEU A 100 4.60 -6.58 3.03
N ASN A 101 4.07 -5.36 3.24
CA ASN A 101 3.95 -4.32 2.21
C ASN A 101 3.35 -4.85 0.91
N THR A 102 2.13 -5.39 1.02
CA THR A 102 1.42 -6.04 -0.09
C THR A 102 0.32 -5.16 -0.64
N ASP A 103 0.59 -3.87 -0.77
CA ASP A 103 -0.32 -2.86 -1.28
C ASP A 103 -1.01 -3.36 -2.56
N GLY A 104 -2.32 -3.10 -2.65
CA GLY A 104 -3.14 -3.61 -3.75
C GLY A 104 -2.93 -2.81 -5.02
N ILE A 105 -3.50 -1.61 -5.06
CA ILE A 105 -3.42 -0.72 -6.22
C ILE A 105 -2.89 0.64 -5.77
N ASP A 106 -1.75 1.05 -6.33
CA ASP A 106 -1.06 2.31 -6.03
C ASP A 106 -1.02 3.20 -7.29
N PRO A 107 -2.06 4.02 -7.52
CA PRO A 107 -2.07 4.98 -8.61
C PRO A 107 -1.22 6.21 -8.30
N ILE A 108 -0.41 6.64 -9.26
CA ILE A 108 0.29 7.92 -9.27
C ILE A 108 0.03 8.59 -10.62
N GLY A 109 -0.41 9.86 -10.61
CA GLY A 109 -0.66 10.62 -11.84
C GLY A 109 -2.04 11.28 -11.91
N GLU A 110 -2.60 11.39 -13.11
CA GLU A 110 -3.75 12.28 -13.37
C GLU A 110 -4.87 11.57 -14.15
N ASN A 111 -6.13 11.87 -13.81
CA ASN A 111 -7.31 11.33 -14.49
C ASN A 111 -7.34 9.79 -14.46
N ILE A 112 -7.57 9.24 -13.26
CA ILE A 112 -7.47 7.81 -13.00
C ILE A 112 -8.81 7.28 -12.51
N TRP A 113 -9.29 6.17 -13.08
CA TRP A 113 -10.49 5.49 -12.63
C TRP A 113 -10.21 4.04 -12.27
N ILE A 114 -10.49 3.65 -11.04
CA ILE A 114 -10.31 2.29 -10.53
C ILE A 114 -11.66 1.77 -10.10
N HIS A 115 -12.15 0.67 -10.69
CA HIS A 115 -13.49 0.19 -10.37
C HIS A 115 -13.74 -1.30 -10.60
N ASP A 116 -14.79 -1.81 -9.96
CA ASP A 116 -15.27 -3.20 -10.12
C ASP A 116 -14.16 -4.23 -9.82
N CYS A 117 -13.43 -4.01 -8.73
CA CYS A 117 -12.28 -4.82 -8.30
C CYS A 117 -12.46 -5.34 -6.87
N VAL A 118 -11.84 -6.49 -6.59
CA VAL A 118 -11.69 -7.05 -5.23
C VAL A 118 -10.23 -7.04 -4.83
N VAL A 119 -9.91 -6.43 -3.69
CA VAL A 119 -8.57 -6.39 -3.12
C VAL A 119 -8.55 -7.03 -1.74
N GLN A 120 -8.01 -8.23 -1.68
CA GLN A 120 -7.71 -8.94 -0.44
C GLN A 120 -6.21 -8.98 -0.22
N ASN A 121 -5.72 -8.16 0.70
CA ASN A 121 -4.29 -8.05 0.97
C ASN A 121 -3.96 -7.82 2.46
N ALA A 122 -2.70 -7.45 2.73
CA ALA A 122 -2.20 -7.25 4.08
C ALA A 122 -1.63 -5.84 4.34
N ASP A 123 -1.73 -4.94 3.37
CA ASP A 123 -1.41 -3.50 3.49
C ASP A 123 -2.53 -2.68 2.82
N ASP A 124 -2.34 -1.40 2.49
CA ASP A 124 -3.32 -0.55 1.81
C ASP A 124 -3.97 -1.29 0.64
N SER A 125 -5.30 -1.34 0.59
CA SER A 125 -5.98 -1.98 -0.53
C SER A 125 -5.94 -1.09 -1.78
N VAL A 126 -6.11 0.22 -1.58
CA VAL A 126 -5.79 1.23 -2.60
C VAL A 126 -5.01 2.35 -1.91
N GLY A 127 -3.84 2.70 -2.45
CA GLY A 127 -2.97 3.75 -1.92
C GLY A 127 -2.81 4.88 -2.93
N VAL A 128 -3.72 5.86 -2.91
CA VAL A 128 -3.59 7.07 -3.75
C VAL A 128 -2.48 7.95 -3.18
N LYS A 129 -1.29 7.84 -3.76
CA LYS A 129 -0.05 8.42 -3.24
C LYS A 129 0.43 9.55 -4.14
N PRO A 130 1.13 10.57 -3.61
CA PRO A 130 1.94 11.43 -4.46
C PRO A 130 3.10 10.60 -5.06
N PRO A 131 3.80 11.14 -6.06
CA PRO A 131 5.07 10.57 -6.54
C PRO A 131 6.03 10.24 -5.39
N GLN A 132 6.72 9.10 -5.50
CA GLN A 132 7.46 8.53 -4.38
C GLN A 132 8.71 9.31 -3.98
N GLN A 133 9.05 9.26 -2.68
CA GLN A 133 10.36 9.62 -2.13
C GLN A 133 10.88 11.01 -2.55
N GLY A 134 9.99 12.00 -2.66
CA GLY A 134 10.38 13.36 -3.04
C GLY A 134 10.69 13.56 -4.53
N ARG A 135 10.68 12.48 -5.33
CA ARG A 135 10.92 12.56 -6.77
C ARG A 135 9.62 12.90 -7.49
N LEU A 136 9.72 13.79 -8.46
CA LEU A 136 8.61 14.05 -9.39
C LEU A 136 8.37 12.78 -10.21
N ALA A 137 7.10 12.43 -10.39
CA ALA A 137 6.74 11.51 -11.45
C ALA A 137 6.95 12.24 -12.78
N THR A 138 7.50 11.55 -13.76
CA THR A 138 7.58 12.05 -15.13
C THR A 138 6.64 11.23 -15.97
N ILE A 139 5.64 11.88 -16.58
CA ILE A 139 4.69 11.24 -17.48
C ILE A 139 4.71 12.02 -18.79
N GLN A 140 5.10 11.35 -19.87
CA GLN A 140 5.33 11.89 -21.20
C GLN A 140 6.24 13.12 -21.17
N GLY A 141 7.33 13.04 -20.40
CA GLY A 141 8.30 14.13 -20.24
C GLY A 141 7.81 15.31 -19.40
N GLN A 142 6.63 15.22 -18.77
CA GLN A 142 6.10 16.27 -17.90
C GLN A 142 6.19 15.87 -16.42
N ASN A 143 6.64 16.81 -15.60
CA ASN A 143 6.65 16.64 -14.16
C ASN A 143 5.23 16.67 -13.59
N VAL A 144 4.87 15.65 -12.84
CA VAL A 144 3.59 15.51 -12.16
C VAL A 144 3.88 15.47 -10.65
N PRO A 145 3.76 16.59 -9.92
CA PRO A 145 4.01 16.63 -8.47
C PRO A 145 2.85 16.08 -7.64
N CYS A 146 1.69 15.91 -8.27
CA CYS A 146 0.43 15.66 -7.60
C CYS A 146 -0.32 14.54 -8.28
N THR A 147 -0.80 13.58 -7.49
CA THR A 147 -1.79 12.62 -7.95
C THR A 147 -3.18 13.25 -7.83
N ARG A 148 -3.90 13.39 -8.95
CA ARG A 148 -5.18 14.11 -8.94
C ARG A 148 -6.23 13.59 -9.91
N ASN A 149 -7.48 13.95 -9.66
CA ASN A 149 -8.64 13.51 -10.44
C ASN A 149 -8.74 11.97 -10.45
N VAL A 150 -8.78 11.38 -9.25
CA VAL A 150 -8.86 9.93 -9.07
C VAL A 150 -10.24 9.54 -8.59
N THR A 151 -10.90 8.61 -9.27
CA THR A 151 -12.13 7.98 -8.79
C THR A 151 -11.88 6.51 -8.51
N VAL A 152 -12.24 6.07 -7.31
CA VAL A 152 -12.21 4.67 -6.89
C VAL A 152 -13.64 4.26 -6.55
N SER A 153 -14.21 3.29 -7.26
CA SER A 153 -15.63 2.95 -7.12
C SER A 153 -15.96 1.48 -7.26
N ASN A 154 -17.04 1.01 -6.63
CA ASN A 154 -17.50 -0.38 -6.76
C ASN A 154 -16.41 -1.39 -6.33
N MET A 155 -15.89 -1.24 -5.11
CA MET A 155 -14.76 -2.04 -4.63
C MET A 155 -15.13 -2.92 -3.44
N VAL A 156 -14.43 -4.05 -3.30
CA VAL A 156 -14.35 -4.81 -2.05
C VAL A 156 -12.92 -4.80 -1.54
N LEU A 157 -12.68 -4.26 -0.34
CA LEU A 157 -11.34 -4.03 0.20
C LEU A 157 -11.19 -4.67 1.60
N THR A 158 -10.15 -5.48 1.82
CA THR A 158 -9.93 -6.14 3.13
C THR A 158 -8.59 -5.83 3.78
N GLY A 159 -7.79 -4.95 3.17
CA GLY A 159 -6.45 -4.57 3.62
C GLY A 159 -6.45 -3.45 4.65
N PHE A 160 -5.50 -2.52 4.55
CA PHE A 160 -5.29 -1.43 5.50
C PHE A 160 -5.66 -0.06 4.93
N GLY A 161 -6.67 -0.04 4.06
CA GLY A 161 -7.45 1.15 3.80
C GLY A 161 -7.84 1.37 2.35
N ALA A 162 -8.88 2.18 2.20
CA ALA A 162 -9.03 3.09 1.07
C ALA A 162 -8.21 4.33 1.43
N SER A 163 -6.93 4.31 1.03
CA SER A 163 -5.89 5.19 1.58
C SER A 163 -5.56 6.34 0.65
N VAL A 164 -5.42 7.54 1.23
CA VAL A 164 -4.75 8.69 0.63
C VAL A 164 -3.42 8.92 1.35
N GLY A 165 -2.34 8.97 0.57
CA GLY A 165 -0.98 9.18 1.03
C GLY A 165 -0.15 7.89 1.13
N SER A 166 1.04 7.94 1.74
CA SER A 166 1.47 8.98 2.65
C SER A 166 1.96 10.24 1.93
N VAL A 167 1.55 11.40 2.43
CA VAL A 167 1.90 12.71 1.87
C VAL A 167 2.79 13.42 2.88
N GLY A 168 4.06 13.60 2.54
CA GLY A 168 5.03 14.35 3.33
C GLY A 168 5.38 15.70 2.69
N PRO A 169 5.75 16.72 3.49
CA PRO A 169 6.30 17.97 2.97
C PRO A 169 7.51 17.74 2.05
N HIS A 170 7.57 18.48 0.93
CA HIS A 170 8.68 18.44 -0.01
C HIS A 170 8.90 19.80 -0.70
N GLU A 171 10.11 20.06 -1.22
CA GLU A 171 10.43 21.27 -2.00
C GLU A 171 9.60 21.38 -3.29
N ASN A 172 9.24 20.23 -3.87
CA ASN A 172 8.42 20.12 -5.07
C ASN A 172 6.90 20.23 -4.80
N VAL A 173 6.51 20.50 -3.55
CA VAL A 173 5.10 20.62 -3.12
C VAL A 173 4.26 19.44 -3.58
N LEU A 174 4.58 18.25 -3.07
CA LEU A 174 3.87 17.03 -3.40
C LEU A 174 2.42 17.09 -2.91
N CYS A 175 1.49 16.52 -3.67
CA CYS A 175 0.08 16.56 -3.26
C CYS A 175 -0.77 15.39 -3.72
N VAL A 176 -1.94 15.27 -3.08
CA VAL A 176 -3.06 14.45 -3.55
C VAL A 176 -4.31 15.33 -3.56
N GLU A 177 -4.98 15.43 -4.71
CA GLU A 177 -6.10 16.35 -4.89
C GLU A 177 -7.25 15.73 -5.70
N ASN A 178 -8.49 16.10 -5.39
CA ASN A 178 -9.67 15.71 -6.17
C ASN A 178 -9.77 14.19 -6.31
N VAL A 179 -9.95 13.52 -5.17
CA VAL A 179 -10.07 12.07 -5.09
C VAL A 179 -11.45 11.72 -4.55
N THR A 180 -12.17 10.85 -5.25
CA THR A 180 -13.46 10.32 -4.80
C THR A 180 -13.38 8.81 -4.61
N PHE A 181 -13.72 8.35 -3.42
CA PHE A 181 -14.00 6.96 -3.13
C PHE A 181 -15.51 6.79 -2.92
N ARG A 182 -16.13 5.86 -3.66
CA ARG A 182 -17.59 5.65 -3.55
C ARG A 182 -18.04 4.22 -3.80
N ASN A 183 -19.13 3.80 -3.16
CA ASN A 183 -19.68 2.44 -3.27
C ASN A 183 -18.61 1.36 -2.94
N ILE A 184 -18.17 1.34 -1.69
CA ILE A 184 -17.07 0.47 -1.23
C ILE A 184 -17.51 -0.38 -0.04
N SER A 185 -17.27 -1.70 -0.14
CA SER A 185 -17.46 -2.64 0.96
C SER A 185 -16.12 -3.04 1.58
N MET A 186 -16.02 -3.00 2.91
CA MET A 186 -14.79 -3.31 3.64
C MET A 186 -15.01 -4.32 4.78
N PRO A 187 -15.26 -5.61 4.46
CA PRO A 187 -15.44 -6.64 5.47
C PRO A 187 -14.10 -7.06 6.09
N GLY A 188 -14.00 -7.01 7.43
CA GLY A 188 -12.81 -7.50 8.14
C GLY A 188 -11.53 -6.72 7.83
N THR A 189 -11.65 -5.51 7.31
CA THR A 189 -10.51 -4.67 6.92
C THR A 189 -9.64 -4.33 8.14
N GLY A 190 -8.34 -4.19 7.94
CA GLY A 190 -7.42 -3.68 8.96
C GLY A 190 -7.77 -2.25 9.35
N LYS A 191 -7.75 -1.36 8.35
CA LYS A 191 -8.24 0.02 8.42
C LYS A 191 -9.26 0.27 7.33
N GLY A 192 -10.24 1.11 7.59
CA GLY A 192 -11.25 1.53 6.62
C GLY A 192 -10.80 2.75 5.82
N ILE A 193 -11.44 3.90 6.05
CA ILE A 193 -11.03 5.19 5.45
C ILE A 193 -9.71 5.63 6.08
N HIS A 194 -8.71 5.95 5.24
CA HIS A 194 -7.38 6.25 5.73
C HIS A 194 -6.77 7.45 5.01
N ILE A 195 -6.37 8.49 5.74
CA ILE A 195 -5.54 9.58 5.20
C ILE A 195 -4.27 9.64 6.05
N LYS A 196 -3.12 9.49 5.41
CA LYS A 196 -1.81 9.45 6.06
C LYS A 196 -0.91 10.60 5.63
N SER A 197 -0.48 11.43 6.58
CA SER A 197 0.66 12.33 6.36
C SER A 197 1.98 11.59 6.60
N ASN A 198 3.09 12.11 6.09
CA ASN A 198 4.43 11.60 6.35
C ASN A 198 5.35 12.69 6.89
N GLN A 199 6.46 12.27 7.48
CA GLN A 199 7.51 13.15 7.95
C GLN A 199 8.14 13.97 6.80
N PRO A 200 8.64 15.19 7.08
CA PRO A 200 9.40 15.99 6.12
C PRO A 200 10.66 15.27 5.65
N HIS A 201 11.18 15.65 4.48
CA HIS A 201 12.48 15.18 4.03
C HIS A 201 13.62 15.98 4.70
N ASN A 202 13.43 17.30 4.91
CA ASN A 202 14.46 18.20 5.42
C ASN A 202 13.99 19.00 6.65
N ASN A 203 13.51 18.32 7.70
CA ASN A 203 13.12 18.95 8.98
C ASN A 203 12.18 20.16 8.82
N CYS A 204 11.28 20.11 7.83
CA CYS A 204 10.26 21.13 7.52
C CYS A 204 10.79 22.50 7.06
N GLN A 205 12.04 22.59 6.59
CA GLN A 205 12.57 23.85 6.08
C GLN A 205 12.19 24.05 4.61
N ASN A 206 11.41 25.10 4.32
CA ASN A 206 11.00 25.45 2.94
C ASN A 206 10.29 24.31 2.19
N GLU A 207 9.65 23.40 2.91
CA GLU A 207 8.92 22.26 2.36
C GLU A 207 7.43 22.41 2.64
N SER A 208 6.59 22.02 1.68
CA SER A 208 5.14 21.98 1.86
C SER A 208 4.54 20.80 1.12
N SER A 209 3.31 20.46 1.46
CA SER A 209 2.49 19.46 0.78
C SER A 209 1.03 19.71 1.11
N TYR A 210 0.11 19.16 0.32
CA TYR A 210 -1.30 19.26 0.66
C TYR A 210 -2.09 18.04 0.22
N VAL A 211 -3.19 17.83 0.93
CA VAL A 211 -4.26 16.89 0.58
C VAL A 211 -5.54 17.71 0.54
N SER A 212 -6.15 17.85 -0.63
CA SER A 212 -7.33 18.71 -0.85
C SER A 212 -8.42 17.98 -1.62
N ASN A 213 -9.68 18.36 -1.38
CA ASN A 213 -10.84 17.87 -2.13
C ASN A 213 -10.92 16.33 -2.19
N ILE A 214 -10.99 15.70 -1.02
CA ILE A 214 -11.14 14.25 -0.89
C ILE A 214 -12.57 13.93 -0.45
N LEU A 215 -13.28 13.12 -1.23
CA LEU A 215 -14.62 12.64 -0.94
C LEU A 215 -14.60 11.14 -0.65
N TYR A 216 -15.17 10.75 0.48
CA TYR A 216 -15.51 9.36 0.79
C TYR A 216 -17.03 9.29 0.98
N GLU A 217 -17.73 8.52 0.14
CA GLU A 217 -19.18 8.35 0.20
C GLU A 217 -19.59 6.89 -0.02
N ASP A 218 -20.77 6.49 0.44
CA ASP A 218 -21.31 5.13 0.21
C ASP A 218 -20.36 3.97 0.62
N PHE A 219 -19.92 3.99 1.88
CA PHE A 219 -19.09 2.94 2.48
C PHE A 219 -19.89 2.01 3.38
N VAL A 220 -19.57 0.71 3.31
CA VAL A 220 -19.97 -0.28 4.32
C VAL A 220 -18.71 -0.90 4.91
N ILE A 221 -18.32 -0.44 6.10
CA ILE A 221 -17.16 -0.96 6.83
C ILE A 221 -17.67 -1.85 7.95
N HIS A 222 -17.38 -3.14 7.88
CA HIS A 222 -17.92 -4.13 8.81
C HIS A 222 -16.80 -4.88 9.54
N ARG A 223 -16.79 -4.77 10.87
CA ARG A 223 -15.80 -5.39 11.78
C ARG A 223 -14.35 -5.06 11.41
N PRO A 224 -13.95 -3.76 11.36
CA PRO A 224 -12.56 -3.42 11.14
C PRO A 224 -11.70 -3.93 12.30
N PHE A 225 -10.50 -4.42 12.00
CA PHE A 225 -9.58 -4.95 13.01
C PHE A 225 -8.97 -3.83 13.86
N TRP A 226 -8.66 -2.67 13.27
CA TRP A 226 -8.10 -1.52 13.99
C TRP A 226 -9.03 -0.30 13.95
N TRP A 227 -9.03 0.45 12.86
CA TRP A 227 -9.80 1.70 12.75
C TRP A 227 -10.76 1.64 11.58
N ALA A 228 -12.04 1.96 11.82
CA ALA A 228 -12.97 2.20 10.72
C ALA A 228 -12.55 3.44 9.91
N ILE A 229 -12.06 4.48 10.58
CA ILE A 229 -11.57 5.71 9.98
C ILE A 229 -10.31 6.14 10.74
N TRP A 230 -9.21 6.41 10.03
CA TRP A 230 -8.00 7.01 10.57
C TRP A 230 -7.53 8.15 9.67
N ILE A 231 -7.47 9.36 10.22
CA ILE A 231 -6.92 10.53 9.55
C ILE A 231 -5.82 11.05 10.45
N GLY A 232 -4.57 10.96 10.02
CA GLY A 232 -3.45 11.25 10.90
C GLY A 232 -2.10 10.92 10.28
N PRO A 233 -1.06 10.77 11.10
CA PRO A 233 0.26 10.43 10.62
C PRO A 233 0.26 9.01 10.08
N GLN A 234 1.20 8.74 9.18
CA GLN A 234 1.54 7.38 8.80
C GLN A 234 1.95 6.62 10.06
N GLN A 235 1.16 5.62 10.40
CA GLN A 235 1.41 4.80 11.58
C GLN A 235 2.48 3.75 11.28
N GLN A 236 3.72 4.19 11.10
CA GLN A 236 4.92 3.31 11.15
C GLN A 236 5.40 3.09 12.58
N HIS A 237 4.79 3.78 13.54
CA HIS A 237 5.05 3.70 14.96
C HIS A 237 4.00 2.80 15.62
N GLU A 238 4.40 1.56 15.94
CA GLU A 238 3.60 0.69 16.82
C GLU A 238 3.39 1.38 18.18
N PRO A 239 2.36 0.98 18.96
CA PRO A 239 2.24 1.41 20.35
C PRO A 239 3.57 1.17 21.10
N GLY A 240 4.21 2.25 21.58
CA GLY A 240 5.44 2.19 22.40
C GLY A 240 6.73 2.70 21.74
N THR A 241 6.73 3.11 20.47
CA THR A 241 7.92 3.75 19.87
C THR A 241 8.01 5.24 20.22
N LYS A 242 9.24 5.77 20.42
CA LYS A 242 9.48 7.19 20.74
C LYS A 242 9.09 8.08 19.56
N PHE A 243 8.44 9.20 19.88
CA PHE A 243 8.12 10.26 18.93
C PHE A 243 9.35 11.13 18.71
N ASP A 244 9.99 10.98 17.56
CA ASP A 244 11.05 11.90 17.14
C ASP A 244 10.40 13.04 16.34
N GLN A 245 10.89 14.26 16.54
CA GLN A 245 10.26 15.53 16.16
C GLN A 245 9.79 15.57 14.70
N ASN A 246 8.49 15.69 14.44
CA ASN A 246 7.95 15.77 13.07
C ASN A 246 6.80 16.80 12.96
N CYS A 247 6.79 17.62 11.90
CA CYS A 247 5.72 18.57 11.59
C CYS A 247 4.44 17.88 11.05
N PRO A 248 3.39 18.63 10.69
CA PRO A 248 2.04 18.47 11.22
C PRO A 248 1.43 17.06 11.08
N LEU A 249 0.50 16.77 12.02
CA LEU A 249 -0.25 15.51 12.24
C LEU A 249 0.47 14.39 13.02
N ALA A 250 1.54 14.65 13.78
CA ALA A 250 1.98 13.69 14.80
C ALA A 250 0.92 13.56 15.91
N TYR A 251 0.30 12.37 16.06
CA TYR A 251 -0.63 12.09 17.16
C TYR A 251 0.13 11.44 18.31
N GLY A 252 0.25 12.14 19.44
CA GLY A 252 0.47 11.49 20.73
C GLY A 252 -0.88 11.22 21.38
N VAL A 253 -1.13 10.01 21.87
CA VAL A 253 -2.21 9.78 22.84
C VAL A 253 -1.56 9.76 24.22
N PRO A 254 -1.64 10.83 25.02
CA PRO A 254 -1.20 10.77 26.41
C PRO A 254 -2.24 9.97 27.21
N GLY A 255 -1.82 8.95 27.98
CA GLY A 255 -2.63 8.45 29.10
C GLY A 255 -3.03 6.98 29.18
N PHE A 256 -2.43 6.06 28.42
CA PHE A 256 -2.40 4.64 28.83
C PHE A 256 -0.94 4.33 29.20
N GLY A 257 -0.70 4.32 30.51
CA GLY A 257 0.62 4.45 31.14
C GLY A 257 1.56 3.27 30.99
#